data_AF-A0A4R1HWV9-F1
#
_entry.id   AF-A0A4R1HWV9-F1
#
_cell.length_a   1.000
_cell.length_b   1.000
_cell.length_c   1.000
_cell.angle_alpha   90.00
_cell.angle_beta   90.00
_cell.angle_gamma   90.00
#
_symmetry.space_group_name_H-M   'P 1'
#
loop_
_entity.id
_entity.type
_entity.pdbx_description
1 polymer ?
#
loop_
_entity_poly.entity_id
_entity_poly.type
_entity_poly.pdbx_seq_one_letter_code
_entity_poly.pdbx_strand_id
1 'polypeptide(L)'
;MAAAELLGIELVTDTADATDAPDQVVCRLRIGESHLNQGLIGHGGVLFTLADTAVGLLANPPDLGETWVGTSFHVQLLRGAGLGDVVVATAVRESRSRRLQACTARLTRERDGAFLGTVGVQLIVAPPDPYPAASLTGERPATADEPLYRALAEAARRDGHPPPEPANDARVLYDGDRPVGLVAGDYRWTYPRWRTF
;
A
#
# COMPACT_ATOMS: atom_id res chain seq x y z
N MET A 1 -1.81 -3.88 0.33
CA MET A 1 -1.07 -4.10 1.59
C MET A 1 0.44 -4.31 1.42
N ALA A 2 0.96 -4.71 0.24
CA ALA A 2 2.38 -5.01 0.05
C ALA A 2 3.39 -3.95 0.56
N ALA A 3 3.10 -2.65 0.41
CA ALA A 3 3.98 -1.59 0.91
C ALA A 3 3.99 -1.50 2.45
N ALA A 4 2.87 -1.78 3.11
CA ALA A 4 2.75 -1.75 4.57
C ALA A 4 3.52 -2.92 5.21
N GLU A 5 3.38 -4.11 4.64
CA GLU A 5 4.12 -5.31 5.07
C GLU A 5 5.63 -5.15 4.87
N LEU A 6 6.07 -4.64 3.71
CA LEU A 6 7.48 -4.42 3.42
C LEU A 6 8.16 -3.47 4.42
N LEU A 7 7.42 -2.48 4.92
CA LEU A 7 7.89 -1.54 5.91
C LEU A 7 7.73 -2.04 7.36
N GLY A 8 7.03 -3.16 7.59
CA GLY A 8 6.70 -3.63 8.93
C GLY A 8 5.70 -2.73 9.67
N ILE A 9 4.74 -2.18 8.95
CA ILE A 9 3.61 -1.43 9.55
C ILE A 9 2.62 -2.43 10.15
N GLU A 10 2.26 -2.20 11.41
CA GLU A 10 1.33 -3.04 12.17
C GLU A 10 0.02 -2.30 12.41
N LEU A 11 -1.11 -2.96 12.17
CA LEU A 11 -2.43 -2.48 12.60
C LEU A 11 -2.58 -2.75 14.11
N VAL A 12 -3.02 -1.73 14.86
CA VAL A 12 -3.17 -1.79 16.33
C VAL A 12 -4.63 -1.92 16.75
N THR A 13 -5.54 -1.25 16.05
CA THR A 13 -6.99 -1.35 16.28
C THR A 13 -7.58 -2.52 15.52
N ASP A 14 -8.40 -3.34 16.19
CA ASP A 14 -9.17 -4.38 15.53
C ASP A 14 -10.38 -3.77 14.80
N THR A 15 -10.44 -3.97 13.49
CA THR A 15 -11.57 -3.52 12.65
C THR A 15 -12.60 -4.62 12.41
N ALA A 16 -12.39 -5.84 12.95
CA ALA A 16 -13.20 -7.02 12.64
C ALA A 16 -14.59 -7.04 13.32
N ASP A 17 -14.76 -6.33 14.43
CA ASP A 17 -16.02 -6.33 15.22
C ASP A 17 -16.93 -5.12 14.96
N ALA A 18 -16.54 -4.21 14.06
CA ALA A 18 -17.29 -2.98 13.82
C ALA A 18 -18.30 -3.19 12.67
N THR A 19 -19.58 -3.35 13.04
CA THR A 19 -20.71 -3.41 12.08
C THR A 19 -20.90 -2.08 11.33
N ASP A 20 -20.31 -1.00 11.86
CA ASP A 20 -20.13 0.30 11.23
C ASP A 20 -18.64 0.55 10.95
N ALA A 21 -18.31 1.30 9.89
CA ALA A 21 -16.93 1.68 9.60
C ALA A 21 -16.28 2.35 10.84
N PRO A 22 -15.05 1.97 11.23
CA PRO A 22 -14.41 2.56 12.41
C PRO A 22 -14.30 4.08 12.27
N ASP A 23 -14.53 4.82 13.35
CA ASP A 23 -14.30 6.28 13.37
C ASP A 23 -12.80 6.63 13.44
N GLN A 24 -11.99 5.65 13.85
CA GLN A 24 -10.56 5.79 14.07
C GLN A 24 -9.83 4.48 13.75
N VAL A 25 -8.69 4.59 13.08
CA VAL A 25 -7.75 3.47 12.86
C VAL A 25 -6.37 3.87 13.36
N VAL A 26 -5.69 2.95 14.04
CA VAL A 26 -4.34 3.16 14.56
C VAL A 26 -3.39 2.14 13.95
N CYS A 27 -2.32 2.64 13.32
CA CYS A 27 -1.20 1.83 12.88
C CYS A 27 0.09 2.26 13.59
N ARG A 28 1.07 1.37 13.67
CA ARG A 28 2.39 1.70 14.21
C ARG A 28 3.52 1.14 13.35
N LEU A 29 4.70 1.73 13.50
CA LEU A 29 5.92 1.33 12.82
C LEU A 29 7.12 1.55 13.75
N ARG A 30 8.00 0.55 13.86
CA ARG A 30 9.33 0.73 14.43
C ARG A 30 10.29 1.24 13.35
N ILE A 31 10.98 2.35 13.61
CA ILE A 31 12.00 2.89 12.70
C ILE A 31 13.24 1.99 12.74
N GLY A 32 13.52 1.31 11.63
CA GLY A 32 14.73 0.53 11.40
C GLY A 32 15.70 1.25 10.47
N GLU A 33 16.84 0.62 10.18
CA GLU A 33 17.89 1.20 9.34
C GLU A 33 17.41 1.49 7.91
N SER A 34 16.61 0.59 7.34
CA SER A 34 15.97 0.74 6.02
C SER A 34 14.96 1.89 5.94
N HIS A 35 14.55 2.44 7.09
CA HIS A 35 13.56 3.52 7.16
C HIS A 35 14.21 4.91 7.24
N LEU A 36 15.55 4.99 7.33
CA LEU A 36 16.27 6.25 7.51
C LEU A 36 16.47 6.99 6.17
N ASN A 37 16.57 8.31 6.25
CA ASN A 37 16.99 9.17 5.14
C ASN A 37 18.48 9.56 5.26
N GLN A 38 18.95 10.41 4.34
CA GLN A 38 20.31 10.96 4.29
C GLN A 38 20.72 11.68 5.60
N GLY A 39 19.76 12.14 6.40
CA GLY A 39 19.96 12.80 7.69
C GLY A 39 19.91 11.87 8.90
N LEU A 40 19.91 10.54 8.69
CA LEU A 40 19.87 9.52 9.73
C LEU A 40 18.64 9.61 10.66
N ILE A 41 17.54 10.13 10.12
CA ILE A 41 16.22 10.13 10.76
C ILE A 41 15.22 9.42 9.85
N GLY A 42 14.09 9.00 10.41
CA GLY A 42 13.00 8.38 9.68
C GLY A 42 12.60 9.20 8.46
N HIS A 43 12.62 8.56 7.29
CA HIS A 43 12.33 9.19 6.02
C HIS A 43 10.90 9.73 5.99
N GLY A 44 10.72 10.97 5.53
CA GLY A 44 9.39 11.59 5.51
C GLY A 44 8.36 10.79 4.71
N GLY A 45 8.79 10.17 3.61
CA GLY A 45 7.98 9.24 2.83
C GLY A 45 7.56 7.97 3.60
N VAL A 46 8.39 7.45 4.50
CA VAL A 46 8.02 6.29 5.34
C VAL A 46 6.97 6.68 6.36
N LEU A 47 7.13 7.85 7.00
CA LEU A 47 6.14 8.40 7.93
C LEU A 47 4.81 8.71 7.23
N PHE A 48 4.88 9.21 6.00
CA PHE A 48 3.70 9.39 5.14
C PHE A 48 3.03 8.04 4.84
N THR A 49 3.77 7.02 4.41
CA THR A 49 3.19 5.70 4.11
C THR A 49 2.54 5.06 5.33
N LEU A 50 3.11 5.21 6.52
CA LEU A 50 2.47 4.79 7.77
C LEU A 50 1.12 5.49 7.99
N ALA A 51 1.09 6.82 7.87
CA ALA A 51 -0.11 7.62 8.04
C ALA A 51 -1.18 7.29 6.98
N ASP A 52 -0.77 7.18 5.72
CA ASP A 52 -1.64 6.85 4.59
C ASP A 52 -2.21 5.43 4.69
N THR A 53 -1.43 4.47 5.21
CA THR A 53 -1.93 3.12 5.50
C THR A 53 -3.07 3.16 6.51
N ALA A 54 -2.92 3.91 7.61
CA ALA A 54 -3.99 4.06 8.60
C ALA A 54 -5.24 4.75 8.00
N VAL A 55 -5.06 5.77 7.16
CA VAL A 55 -6.17 6.43 6.44
C VAL A 55 -6.85 5.50 5.45
N GLY A 56 -6.09 4.71 4.70
CA GLY A 56 -6.60 3.77 3.71
C GLY A 56 -7.48 2.70 4.35
N LEU A 57 -7.02 2.13 5.48
CA LEU A 57 -7.78 1.17 6.28
C LEU A 57 -9.06 1.80 6.86
N LEU A 58 -8.98 3.05 7.32
CA LEU A 58 -10.14 3.79 7.83
C LEU A 58 -11.17 4.12 6.73
N ALA A 59 -10.70 4.44 5.53
CA ALA A 59 -11.57 4.82 4.41
C ALA A 59 -12.14 3.63 3.65
N ASN A 60 -11.50 2.45 3.75
CA ASN A 60 -11.87 1.24 3.02
C ASN A 60 -11.99 0.03 3.96
N PRO A 61 -12.96 0.00 4.89
CA PRO A 61 -13.27 -1.21 5.63
C PRO A 61 -13.83 -2.29 4.68
N PRO A 62 -13.69 -3.59 5.01
CA PRO A 62 -14.01 -4.71 4.12
C PRO A 62 -15.43 -4.67 3.51
N ASP A 63 -16.43 -4.19 4.25
CA ASP A 63 -17.84 -4.26 3.87
C ASP A 63 -18.40 -2.97 3.25
N LEU A 64 -17.55 -1.99 2.90
CA LEU A 64 -18.03 -0.66 2.47
C LEU A 64 -18.74 -0.65 1.11
N GLY A 65 -18.54 -1.68 0.27
CA GLY A 65 -19.16 -1.81 -1.07
C GLY A 65 -18.66 -0.82 -2.12
N GLU A 66 -17.98 0.26 -1.70
CA GLU A 66 -17.34 1.27 -2.55
C GLU A 66 -15.87 1.44 -2.15
N THR A 67 -15.00 1.75 -3.12
CA THR A 67 -13.58 2.01 -2.87
C THR A 67 -13.31 3.51 -2.84
N TRP A 68 -12.56 3.96 -1.85
CA TRP A 68 -12.11 5.34 -1.67
C TRP A 68 -10.63 5.47 -2.01
N VAL A 69 -10.30 6.45 -2.87
CA VAL A 69 -8.93 6.71 -3.33
C VAL A 69 -8.52 8.13 -3.00
N GLY A 70 -7.30 8.30 -2.49
CA GLY A 70 -6.72 9.61 -2.15
C GLY A 70 -6.41 10.42 -3.41
N THR A 71 -6.80 11.70 -3.40
CA THR A 71 -6.58 12.65 -4.51
C THR A 71 -5.70 13.82 -4.12
N SER A 72 -5.63 14.16 -2.83
CA SER A 72 -4.82 15.25 -2.31
C SER A 72 -4.27 14.87 -0.95
N PHE A 73 -2.99 15.17 -0.75
CA PHE A 73 -2.25 14.86 0.46
C PHE A 73 -1.53 16.12 0.93
N HIS A 74 -1.72 16.45 2.20
CA HIS A 74 -1.03 17.56 2.85
C HIS A 74 -0.26 17.04 4.06
N VAL A 75 1.07 17.11 4.00
CA VAL A 75 1.96 16.51 4.98
C VAL A 75 2.72 17.60 5.72
N GLN A 76 2.66 17.57 7.05
CA GLN A 76 3.45 18.44 7.91
C GLN A 76 4.23 17.58 8.90
N LEU A 77 5.54 17.49 8.72
CA LEU A 77 6.44 16.80 9.65
C LEU A 77 7.23 17.86 10.42
N LEU A 78 6.93 18.00 11.71
CA LEU A 78 7.47 19.03 12.59
C LEU A 78 8.66 18.52 13.42
N ARG A 79 8.76 17.20 13.61
CA ARG A 79 9.85 16.54 14.33
C ARG A 79 10.23 15.23 13.66
N GLY A 80 11.52 14.90 13.69
CA GLY A 80 12.04 13.63 13.18
C GLY A 80 11.80 12.46 14.14
N ALA A 81 11.71 11.25 13.58
CA ALA A 81 11.78 9.98 14.33
C ALA A 81 13.20 9.40 14.20
N GLY A 82 13.82 8.99 15.29
CA GLY A 82 15.14 8.35 15.30
C GLY A 82 15.07 6.84 15.08
N LEU A 83 16.24 6.22 14.83
CA LEU A 83 16.38 4.77 14.81
C LEU A 83 15.88 4.16 16.13
N GLY A 84 15.06 3.11 16.04
CA GLY A 84 14.48 2.42 17.19
C GLY A 84 13.21 3.07 17.76
N ASP A 85 12.87 4.29 17.36
CA ASP A 85 11.59 4.93 17.70
C ASP A 85 10.43 4.06 17.21
N VAL A 86 9.36 3.96 18.01
CA VAL A 86 8.06 3.50 17.52
C VAL A 86 7.19 4.71 17.25
N VAL A 87 6.74 4.84 16.00
CA VAL A 87 5.84 5.90 15.55
C VAL A 87 4.44 5.32 15.41
N VAL A 88 3.47 6.01 15.98
CA VAL A 88 2.05 5.66 15.94
C VAL A 88 1.33 6.68 15.07
N ALA A 89 0.62 6.18 14.06
CA ALA A 89 -0.32 6.96 13.24
C ALA A 89 -1.75 6.69 13.70
N THR A 90 -2.44 7.74 14.09
CA THR A 90 -3.86 7.70 14.44
C THR A 90 -4.66 8.43 13.37
N ALA A 91 -5.36 7.68 12.53
CA ALA A 91 -6.24 8.21 11.50
C ALA A 91 -7.66 8.39 12.02
N VAL A 92 -8.28 9.51 11.69
CA VAL A 92 -9.68 9.85 11.98
C VAL A 92 -10.37 10.40 10.73
N ARG A 93 -11.68 10.21 10.65
CA ARG A 93 -12.51 10.70 9.55
C ARG A 93 -13.11 12.03 9.96
N GLU A 94 -12.73 13.10 9.27
CA GLU A 94 -13.20 14.45 9.55
C GLU A 94 -14.58 14.70 8.94
N SER A 95 -14.79 14.18 7.73
CA SER A 95 -16.08 14.28 7.03
C SER A 95 -16.20 13.20 5.96
N ARG A 96 -17.43 12.78 5.67
CA ARG A 96 -17.75 11.91 4.54
C ARG A 96 -19.09 12.31 3.95
N SER A 97 -19.11 12.36 2.63
CA SER A 97 -20.30 12.53 1.79
C SER A 97 -20.40 11.36 0.82
N ARG A 98 -21.36 11.39 -0.12
CA ARG A 98 -21.51 10.35 -1.14
C ARG A 98 -20.33 10.23 -2.12
N ARG A 99 -19.50 11.27 -2.26
CA ARG A 99 -18.41 11.29 -3.27
C ARG A 99 -17.08 11.81 -2.76
N LEU A 100 -17.05 12.44 -1.59
CA LEU A 100 -15.87 13.06 -1.02
C LEU A 100 -15.75 12.65 0.45
N GLN A 101 -14.52 12.32 0.86
CA GLN A 101 -14.15 12.05 2.24
C GLN A 101 -12.88 12.85 2.58
N ALA A 102 -12.82 13.35 3.80
CA ALA A 102 -11.62 13.97 4.36
C ALA A 102 -11.20 13.20 5.62
N CYS A 103 -9.93 12.84 5.68
CA CYS A 103 -9.31 12.15 6.80
C CYS A 103 -8.06 12.90 7.26
N THR A 104 -7.73 12.75 8.53
CA THR A 104 -6.47 13.22 9.09
C THR A 104 -5.79 12.07 9.82
N ALA A 105 -4.48 11.93 9.67
CA ALA A 105 -3.65 11.05 10.47
C ALA A 105 -2.64 11.84 11.30
N ARG A 106 -2.70 11.66 12.62
CA ARG A 106 -1.77 12.27 13.58
C ARG A 106 -0.61 11.30 13.86
N LEU A 107 0.62 11.78 13.74
CA LEU A 107 1.83 11.02 14.05
C LEU A 107 2.37 11.38 15.44
N THR A 108 2.55 10.38 16.28
CA THR A 108 3.15 10.51 17.62
C THR A 108 4.22 9.46 17.84
N ARG A 109 5.17 9.75 18.72
CA ARG A 109 6.19 8.80 19.14
C ARG A 109 5.77 8.13 20.45
N GLU A 110 5.89 6.81 20.52
CA GLU A 110 5.34 6.03 21.64
C GLU A 110 6.04 6.30 22.98
N ARG A 111 7.39 6.39 23.00
CA ARG A 111 8.15 6.49 24.27
C ARG A 111 7.88 7.74 25.11
N ASP A 112 7.47 8.84 24.48
CA ASP A 112 7.38 10.17 25.10
C ASP A 112 6.11 10.93 24.70
N GLY A 113 5.26 10.35 23.85
CA GLY A 113 4.05 10.98 23.31
C GLY A 113 4.32 12.18 22.39
N ALA A 114 5.58 12.39 21.94
CA ALA A 114 5.92 13.57 21.18
C ALA A 114 5.16 13.62 19.85
N PHE A 115 4.51 14.75 19.57
CA PHE A 115 3.88 15.01 18.29
C PHE A 115 4.94 15.19 17.20
N LEU A 116 4.88 14.36 16.16
CA LEU A 116 5.84 14.37 15.06
C LEU A 116 5.29 15.11 13.84
N GLY A 117 3.99 15.05 13.60
CA GLY A 117 3.40 15.65 12.42
C GLY A 117 1.98 15.17 12.12
N THR A 118 1.41 15.69 11.04
CA THR A 118 0.07 15.34 10.58
C THR A 118 0.05 15.11 9.07
N VAL A 119 -0.85 14.24 8.62
CA VAL A 119 -1.16 14.00 7.21
C VAL A 119 -2.65 14.19 7.01
N GLY A 120 -3.04 15.18 6.22
CA GLY A 120 -4.42 15.37 5.76
C GLY A 120 -4.60 14.72 4.38
N VAL A 121 -5.72 14.03 4.19
CA VAL A 121 -6.03 13.33 2.94
C VAL A 121 -7.44 13.67 2.50
N GLN A 122 -7.60 14.05 1.23
CA GLN A 122 -8.89 14.09 0.56
C GLN A 122 -9.03 12.85 -0.32
N LEU A 123 -10.18 12.20 -0.24
CA LEU A 123 -10.49 11.00 -0.99
C LEU A 123 -11.79 11.16 -1.77
N ILE A 124 -11.86 10.48 -2.91
CA ILE A 124 -13.10 10.36 -3.68
C ILE A 124 -13.54 8.90 -3.76
N VAL A 125 -14.84 8.68 -3.97
CA VAL A 125 -15.33 7.36 -4.38
C VAL A 125 -14.77 7.07 -5.76
N ALA A 126 -13.98 6.01 -5.85
CA ALA A 126 -13.50 5.48 -7.10
C ALA A 126 -14.72 5.00 -7.92
N PRO A 127 -14.72 5.16 -9.25
CA PRO A 127 -15.73 4.50 -10.09
C PRO A 127 -15.78 3.00 -9.76
N PRO A 128 -16.90 2.28 -10.06
CA PRO A 128 -17.06 0.85 -9.75
C PRO A 128 -15.93 -0.03 -10.30
N ASP A 129 -15.16 0.51 -11.22
CA ASP A 129 -13.98 -0.09 -11.82
C ASP A 129 -12.90 1.00 -12.00
N PRO A 130 -12.22 1.45 -10.95
CA PRO A 130 -11.27 2.57 -11.06
C PRO A 130 -10.01 2.15 -11.81
N TYR A 131 -9.76 0.84 -11.80
CA TYR A 131 -8.82 0.11 -12.60
C TYR A 131 -9.47 -1.27 -12.82
N PRO A 132 -10.08 -1.53 -13.99
CA PRO A 132 -10.30 -2.92 -14.39
C PRO A 132 -8.98 -3.61 -14.15
N ALA A 133 -8.99 -4.82 -13.61
CA ALA A 133 -7.91 -5.76 -13.95
C ALA A 133 -7.87 -5.72 -15.48
N ALA A 134 -6.95 -4.90 -16.02
CA ALA A 134 -7.10 -4.20 -17.30
C ALA A 134 -7.77 -5.14 -18.27
N SER A 135 -8.98 -4.83 -18.75
CA SER A 135 -9.83 -5.70 -19.59
C SER A 135 -8.95 -6.69 -20.34
N LEU A 136 -8.71 -7.86 -19.72
CA LEU A 136 -7.60 -8.71 -20.14
C LEU A 136 -8.04 -9.24 -21.48
N THR A 137 -7.43 -8.73 -22.55
CA THR A 137 -7.83 -9.15 -23.89
C THR A 137 -7.33 -10.57 -24.18
N GLY A 138 -6.42 -11.09 -23.35
CA GLY A 138 -6.02 -12.48 -23.34
C GLY A 138 -4.99 -12.83 -22.27
N GLU A 139 -4.87 -14.13 -22.02
CA GLU A 139 -3.78 -14.75 -21.26
C GLU A 139 -2.99 -15.66 -22.20
N ARG A 140 -1.66 -15.68 -22.07
CA ARG A 140 -0.80 -16.61 -22.82
C ARG A 140 0.17 -17.29 -21.86
N PRO A 141 0.58 -18.54 -22.14
CA PRO A 141 1.68 -19.17 -21.41
C PRO A 141 2.89 -18.25 -21.40
N ALA A 142 3.51 -18.07 -20.23
CA ALA A 142 4.75 -17.31 -20.16
C ALA A 142 5.84 -18.07 -20.93
N THR A 143 6.76 -17.34 -21.55
CA THR A 143 7.99 -17.92 -22.10
C THR A 143 9.15 -17.59 -21.18
N ALA A 144 10.21 -18.40 -21.21
CA ALA A 144 11.41 -18.16 -20.41
C ALA A 144 12.11 -16.82 -20.76
N ASP A 145 11.82 -16.28 -21.94
CA ASP A 145 12.40 -15.03 -22.44
C ASP A 145 11.57 -13.79 -22.09
N GLU A 146 10.34 -13.97 -21.59
CA GLU A 146 9.52 -12.85 -21.11
C GLU A 146 10.21 -12.17 -19.91
N PRO A 147 10.47 -10.85 -19.97
CA PRO A 147 11.12 -10.11 -18.88
C PRO A 147 10.41 -10.29 -17.53
N LEU A 148 9.08 -10.43 -17.56
CA LEU A 148 8.25 -10.69 -16.38
C LEU A 148 8.53 -12.06 -15.75
N TYR A 149 8.67 -13.10 -16.57
CA TYR A 149 8.98 -14.43 -16.08
C TYR A 149 10.39 -14.48 -15.49
N ARG A 150 11.36 -13.77 -16.12
CA ARG A 150 12.73 -13.68 -15.59
C ARG A 150 12.77 -13.03 -14.21
N ALA A 151 12.06 -11.91 -14.03
CA ALA A 151 11.97 -11.23 -12.74
C ALA A 151 11.32 -12.11 -11.65
N LEU A 152 10.24 -12.83 -12.00
CA LEU A 152 9.62 -13.80 -11.11
C LEU A 152 10.59 -14.93 -10.74
N ALA A 153 11.28 -15.51 -11.72
CA ALA A 153 12.20 -16.61 -11.50
C ALA A 153 13.41 -16.19 -10.67
N GLU A 154 13.85 -14.93 -10.77
CA GLU A 154 14.87 -14.35 -9.88
C GLU A 154 14.35 -14.18 -8.45
N ALA A 155 13.12 -13.67 -8.27
CA ALA A 155 12.50 -13.53 -6.95
C ALA A 155 12.30 -14.89 -6.27
N ALA A 156 11.74 -15.88 -6.97
CA ALA A 156 11.55 -17.24 -6.44
C ALA A 156 12.88 -17.85 -5.99
N ARG A 157 13.94 -17.70 -6.80
CA ARG A 157 15.29 -18.18 -6.45
C ARG A 157 15.85 -17.48 -5.22
N ARG A 158 15.67 -16.15 -5.11
CA ARG A 158 16.10 -15.38 -3.94
C ARG A 158 15.40 -15.87 -2.66
N ASP A 159 14.14 -16.25 -2.79
CA ASP A 159 13.30 -16.66 -1.66
C ASP A 159 13.39 -18.20 -1.40
N GLY A 160 14.28 -18.91 -2.09
CA GLY A 160 14.55 -20.34 -1.89
C GLY A 160 13.53 -21.29 -2.53
N HIS A 161 12.66 -20.78 -3.39
CA HIS A 161 11.64 -21.54 -4.09
C HIS A 161 12.07 -21.87 -5.53
N PRO A 162 11.70 -23.06 -6.05
CA PRO A 162 11.90 -23.35 -7.47
C PRO A 162 11.04 -22.40 -8.32
N PRO A 163 11.57 -21.83 -9.41
CA PRO A 163 10.76 -21.04 -10.32
C PRO A 163 9.69 -21.92 -10.98
N PRO A 164 8.45 -21.41 -11.17
CA PRO A 164 7.37 -22.15 -11.81
C PRO A 164 7.70 -22.43 -13.28
N GLU A 165 7.23 -23.54 -13.87
CA GLU A 165 7.51 -23.79 -15.28
C GLU A 165 6.78 -22.78 -16.19
N PRO A 166 7.45 -22.14 -17.16
CA PRO A 166 6.88 -21.02 -17.91
C PRO A 166 5.61 -21.41 -18.68
N ALA A 167 5.62 -22.58 -19.31
CA ALA A 167 4.51 -23.04 -20.14
C ALA A 167 3.35 -23.63 -19.32
N ASN A 168 3.63 -24.21 -18.16
CA ASN A 168 2.64 -24.98 -17.40
C ASN A 168 2.02 -24.16 -16.27
N ASP A 169 2.85 -23.38 -15.57
CA ASP A 169 2.49 -22.80 -14.27
C ASP A 169 2.48 -21.27 -14.27
N ALA A 170 2.96 -20.61 -15.33
CA ALA A 170 2.95 -19.16 -15.45
C ALA A 170 2.14 -18.68 -16.68
N ARG A 171 1.39 -17.60 -16.52
CA ARG A 171 0.61 -16.94 -17.56
C ARG A 171 0.96 -15.45 -17.58
N VAL A 172 1.26 -14.91 -18.76
CA VAL A 172 1.39 -13.47 -18.95
C VAL A 172 0.01 -12.91 -19.27
N LEU A 173 -0.34 -11.84 -18.56
CA LEU A 173 -1.57 -11.08 -18.73
C LEU A 173 -1.35 -10.00 -19.77
N TYR A 174 -2.26 -9.86 -20.75
CA TYR A 174 -2.16 -8.86 -21.83
C TYR A 174 -3.35 -7.89 -21.86
N ASP A 175 -3.05 -6.64 -22.24
CA ASP A 175 -3.98 -5.58 -22.64
C ASP A 175 -3.66 -5.21 -24.10
N GLY A 176 -4.46 -5.70 -25.05
CA GLY A 176 -4.09 -5.78 -26.46
C GLY A 176 -2.88 -6.70 -26.67
N ASP A 177 -1.86 -6.19 -27.36
CA ASP A 177 -0.56 -6.86 -27.55
C ASP A 177 0.46 -6.54 -26.44
N ARG A 178 0.09 -5.73 -25.44
CA ARG A 178 1.01 -5.27 -24.39
C ARG A 178 0.92 -6.18 -23.15
N PRO A 179 2.05 -6.72 -22.65
CA PRO A 179 2.05 -7.45 -21.39
C PRO A 179 1.86 -6.50 -20.20
N VAL A 180 0.91 -6.83 -19.31
CA VAL A 180 0.51 -6.01 -18.14
C VAL A 180 0.68 -6.73 -16.81
N GLY A 181 0.97 -8.03 -16.81
CA GLY A 181 1.22 -8.78 -15.59
C GLY A 181 1.59 -10.23 -15.85
N LEU A 182 1.82 -10.97 -14.77
CA LEU A 182 2.11 -12.39 -14.77
C LEU A 182 1.40 -13.07 -13.58
N VAL A 183 0.80 -14.22 -13.81
CA VAL A 183 0.19 -15.08 -12.80
C VAL A 183 0.96 -16.39 -12.75
N ALA A 184 1.37 -16.84 -11.58
CA ALA A 184 1.92 -18.18 -11.40
C ALA A 184 1.46 -18.79 -10.07
N GLY A 185 0.65 -19.85 -10.14
CA GLY A 185 -0.06 -20.38 -8.96
C GLY A 185 -0.89 -19.28 -8.27
N ASP A 186 -0.73 -19.13 -6.96
CA ASP A 186 -1.38 -18.08 -6.16
C ASP A 186 -0.70 -16.70 -6.29
N TYR A 187 0.48 -16.62 -6.91
CA TYR A 187 1.21 -15.38 -7.07
C TYR A 187 0.71 -14.61 -8.28
N ARG A 188 0.13 -13.43 -8.03
CA ARG A 188 -0.26 -12.49 -9.08
C ARG A 188 0.62 -11.25 -9.04
N TRP A 189 1.35 -11.03 -10.13
CA TRP A 189 2.15 -9.84 -10.38
C TRP A 189 1.47 -9.00 -11.44
N THR A 190 1.12 -7.76 -11.11
CA THR A 190 0.66 -6.78 -12.10
C THR A 190 1.66 -5.65 -12.16
N TYR A 191 1.93 -5.12 -13.35
CA TYR A 191 2.70 -3.88 -13.44
C TYR A 191 1.91 -2.79 -12.71
N PRO A 192 2.50 -2.09 -11.73
CA PRO A 192 2.03 -0.75 -11.48
C PRO A 192 2.40 0.06 -12.73
N ARG A 193 1.43 0.70 -13.38
CA ARG A 193 1.69 1.62 -14.51
C ARG A 193 2.53 2.79 -14.00
N TRP A 194 3.85 2.60 -13.91
CA TRP A 194 4.81 3.67 -13.74
C TRP A 194 5.84 3.54 -14.86
N ARG A 195 5.67 4.34 -15.90
CA ARG A 195 6.73 5.03 -16.65
C ARG A 195 6.10 5.91 -17.72
N THR A 196 5.92 7.18 -17.36
CA THR A 196 6.44 8.34 -18.10
C THR A 196 6.26 9.61 -17.27
N PHE A 197 7.31 10.02 -16.57
CA PHE A 197 7.97 11.32 -16.75
C PHE A 197 9.47 11.11 -16.54
#